data_AF-A0A097ATI3-F1
#
_entry.id   AF-A0A097ATI3-F1
#
_cell.length_a   1.000
_cell.length_b   1.000
_cell.length_c   1.000
_cell.angle_alpha   90.00
_cell.angle_beta   90.00
_cell.angle_gamma   90.00
#
_symmetry.space_group_name_H-M   'P 1'
#
loop_
_entity.id
_entity.type
_entity.pdbx_description
1 polymer ?
#
loop_
_entity_poly.entity_id
_entity_poly.type
_entity_poly.pdbx_seq_one_letter_code
_entity_poly.pdbx_strand_id
1 'polypeptide(L)'
;MHIHEGHEHHDIAHKDEISKDVETLKVLFDHWIEHNKSHEESFRKWAKKAKAMGKDTCSDWIEKAADLLLKASEALVEAKKSF
;
A
#
# COMPACT_ATOMS: atom_id res chain seq x y z
N MET A 1 26.03 47.50 -20.92
CA MET A 1 26.16 46.15 -20.32
C MET A 1 24.90 45.92 -19.51
N HIS A 2 23.97 45.10 -19.99
CA HIS A 2 22.81 44.66 -19.20
C HIS A 2 22.98 43.17 -19.02
N ILE A 3 23.38 42.79 -17.81
CA ILE A 3 23.59 41.41 -17.41
C ILE A 3 22.21 40.93 -16.95
N HIS A 4 21.64 39.99 -17.69
CA HIS A 4 20.38 39.35 -17.36
C HIS A 4 20.71 38.28 -16.31
N GLU A 5 20.50 38.57 -15.03
CA GLU A 5 20.52 37.53 -14.00
C GLU A 5 19.20 36.76 -14.10
N GLY A 6 19.27 35.62 -14.77
CA GLY A 6 18.20 34.63 -14.81
C GLY A 6 17.96 34.10 -13.41
N HIS A 7 16.81 34.44 -12.84
CA HIS A 7 16.40 33.98 -11.52
C HIS A 7 15.93 32.52 -11.64
N GLU A 8 16.75 31.57 -11.20
CA GLU A 8 16.48 30.12 -11.16
C GLU A 8 15.44 29.77 -10.08
N HIS A 9 14.21 30.27 -10.23
CA HIS A 9 13.13 30.03 -9.25
C HIS A 9 12.31 28.76 -9.49
N HIS A 10 12.62 27.96 -10.51
CA HIS A 10 11.78 26.83 -10.92
C HIS A 10 12.11 25.50 -10.20
N ASP A 11 13.27 25.38 -9.56
CA ASP A 11 13.72 24.10 -8.97
C ASP A 11 13.29 23.88 -7.50
N ILE A 12 13.06 24.95 -6.74
CA ILE A 12 12.73 24.84 -5.31
C ILE A 12 11.31 24.30 -5.12
N ALA A 13 10.34 24.77 -5.92
CA ALA A 13 8.95 24.32 -5.82
C ALA A 13 8.80 22.82 -6.14
N HIS A 14 9.48 22.33 -7.17
CA HIS A 14 9.46 20.91 -7.53
C HIS A 14 10.09 20.01 -6.46
N LYS A 15 11.15 20.47 -5.79
CA LYS A 15 11.78 19.72 -4.70
C LYS A 15 10.87 19.60 -3.47
N ASP A 16 10.16 20.66 -3.13
CA ASP A 16 9.21 20.67 -2.01
C ASP A 16 7.98 19.78 -2.28
N GLU A 17 7.52 19.71 -3.53
CA GLU A 17 6.44 18.79 -3.93
C GLU A 17 6.87 17.33 -3.85
N ILE A 18 8.05 16.96 -4.38
CA ILE A 18 8.59 15.59 -4.29
C ILE A 18 8.73 15.16 -2.82
N SER A 19 9.18 16.06 -1.93
CA SER A 19 9.29 15.76 -0.50
C SER A 19 7.93 15.44 0.13
N LYS A 20 6.88 16.18 -0.22
CA LYS A 20 5.52 15.96 0.28
C LYS A 20 4.91 14.65 -0.24
N ASP A 21 5.18 14.30 -1.50
CA ASP A 21 4.72 13.03 -2.07
C ASP A 21 5.39 11.84 -1.38
N VAL A 22 6.69 11.94 -1.05
CA VAL A 22 7.40 10.92 -0.28
C VAL A 22 6.81 10.74 1.13
N GLU A 23 6.52 11.83 1.83
CA GLU A 23 5.88 11.76 3.15
C GLU A 23 4.47 11.16 3.07
N THR A 24 3.68 11.58 2.07
CA THR A 24 2.34 11.05 1.82
C THR A 24 2.40 9.56 1.53
N LEU A 25 3.34 9.12 0.70
CA LEU A 25 3.51 7.71 0.34
C LEU A 25 3.87 6.83 1.55
N LYS A 26 4.70 7.34 2.47
CA LYS A 26 5.00 6.64 3.74
C LYS A 26 3.76 6.41 4.59
N VAL A 27 2.87 7.40 4.68
CA VAL A 27 1.59 7.28 5.39
C VAL A 27 0.65 6.30 4.68
N LEU A 28 0.62 6.33 3.34
CA LEU A 28 -0.19 5.40 2.54
C LEU A 28 0.23 3.95 2.74
N PHE A 29 1.53 3.65 2.84
CA PHE A 29 1.97 2.28 3.14
C PHE A 29 1.43 1.77 4.46
N ASP A 30 1.53 2.56 5.53
CA ASP A 30 0.99 2.16 6.84
C ASP A 30 -0.52 1.93 6.77
N HIS A 31 -1.25 2.81 6.08
CA HIS A 31 -2.68 2.66 5.88
C HIS A 31 -3.03 1.37 5.11
N TRP A 32 -2.37 1.09 4.00
CA TRP A 32 -2.64 -0.08 3.18
C TRP A 32 -2.25 -1.39 3.87
N ILE A 33 -1.13 -1.43 4.60
CA ILE A 33 -0.71 -2.61 5.37
C ILE A 33 -1.76 -2.97 6.43
N GLU A 34 -2.21 -1.98 7.21
CA GLU A 34 -3.24 -2.20 8.23
C GLU A 34 -4.58 -2.61 7.61
N HIS A 35 -4.98 -1.96 6.51
CA HIS A 35 -6.21 -2.28 5.81
C HIS A 35 -6.20 -3.70 5.24
N ASN A 36 -5.09 -4.11 4.62
CA ASN A 36 -4.91 -5.46 4.10
C ASN A 36 -5.00 -6.51 5.21
N LYS A 37 -4.41 -6.25 6.39
CA LYS A 37 -4.51 -7.13 7.56
C LYS A 37 -5.97 -7.29 8.02
N SER A 38 -6.72 -6.20 8.15
CA SER A 38 -8.15 -6.24 8.49
C SER A 38 -8.97 -7.05 7.47
N HIS A 39 -8.67 -6.91 6.18
CA HIS A 39 -9.32 -7.70 5.13
C HIS A 39 -8.92 -9.17 5.16
N GLU A 40 -7.64 -9.48 5.36
CA GLU A 40 -7.11 -10.83 5.50
C GLU A 40 -7.79 -11.59 6.65
N GLU A 41 -7.87 -10.99 7.83
CA GLU A 41 -8.59 -11.55 8.99
C GLU A 41 -10.07 -11.80 8.68
N SER A 42 -10.73 -10.84 8.03
CA SER A 42 -12.13 -10.94 7.62
C SER A 42 -12.35 -12.06 6.60
N PHE A 43 -11.46 -12.21 5.63
CA PHE A 43 -11.51 -13.25 4.62
C PHE A 43 -11.32 -14.62 5.26
N ARG A 44 -10.34 -14.80 6.15
CA ARG A 44 -10.15 -16.08 6.87
C ARG A 44 -11.38 -16.45 7.70
N LYS A 45 -12.04 -15.48 8.34
CA LYS A 45 -13.30 -15.72 9.05
C LYS A 45 -14.41 -16.22 8.12
N TRP A 46 -14.51 -15.66 6.92
CA TRP A 46 -15.51 -16.09 5.94
C TRP A 46 -15.16 -17.39 5.24
N ALA A 47 -13.88 -17.69 5.00
CA ALA A 47 -13.43 -18.98 4.52
C ALA A 47 -13.87 -20.10 5.47
N LYS A 48 -13.65 -19.93 6.78
CA LYS A 48 -14.12 -20.89 7.80
C LYS A 48 -15.63 -21.08 7.78
N LYS A 49 -16.40 -20.00 7.62
CA LYS A 49 -17.86 -20.07 7.48
C LYS A 49 -18.27 -20.81 6.20
N ALA A 50 -17.63 -20.52 5.06
CA ALA A 50 -17.90 -21.18 3.79
C ALA A 50 -17.67 -22.69 3.88
N LYS A 51 -16.58 -23.11 4.55
CA LYS A 51 -16.29 -24.51 4.83
C LYS A 51 -17.37 -25.16 5.69
N ALA A 52 -17.80 -24.49 6.76
CA ALA A 52 -18.89 -24.97 7.62
C ALA A 52 -20.24 -25.10 6.88
N MET A 53 -20.43 -24.36 5.78
CA MET A 53 -21.61 -24.46 4.90
C MET A 53 -21.46 -25.53 3.80
N GLY A 54 -20.39 -26.33 3.79
CA GLY A 54 -20.11 -27.32 2.75
C GLY A 54 -19.75 -26.69 1.40
N LYS A 55 -19.26 -25.44 1.39
CA LYS A 55 -18.80 -24.73 0.19
C LYS A 55 -17.28 -24.75 0.10
N ASP A 56 -16.72 -25.95 0.03
CA ASP A 56 -15.26 -26.17 0.12
C ASP A 56 -14.48 -25.38 -0.92
N THR A 57 -14.84 -25.48 -2.20
CA THR A 57 -14.16 -24.72 -3.27
C THR A 57 -14.26 -23.19 -3.06
N CYS A 58 -15.37 -22.69 -2.53
CA CYS A 58 -15.51 -21.27 -2.21
C CYS A 58 -14.59 -20.88 -1.05
N SER A 59 -14.52 -21.73 -0.01
CA SER A 59 -13.59 -21.57 1.12
C SER A 59 -12.15 -21.49 0.63
N ASP A 60 -11.72 -22.41 -0.23
CA ASP A 60 -10.34 -22.46 -0.75
C ASP A 60 -9.97 -21.18 -1.51
N TRP A 61 -10.87 -20.63 -2.31
CA TRP A 61 -10.64 -19.38 -3.02
C TRP A 61 -10.60 -18.16 -2.09
N ILE A 62 -11.41 -18.15 -1.02
CA ILE A 62 -11.36 -17.08 -0.01
C ILE A 62 -10.05 -17.17 0.80
N GLU A 63 -9.59 -18.37 1.18
CA GLU A 63 -8.29 -18.54 1.83
C GLU A 63 -7.15 -18.06 0.92
N LYS A 64 -7.19 -18.42 -0.36
CA LYS A 64 -6.20 -17.94 -1.34
C LYS A 64 -6.21 -16.43 -1.48
N ALA A 65 -7.38 -15.78 -1.42
CA ALA A 65 -7.48 -14.32 -1.44
C ALA A 65 -6.84 -13.70 -0.19
N ALA A 66 -7.03 -14.32 0.99
CA ALA A 66 -6.40 -13.88 2.23
C ALA A 66 -4.85 -14.00 2.15
N ASP A 67 -4.33 -15.08 1.57
CA ASP A 67 -2.90 -15.28 1.39
C ASP A 67 -2.29 -14.29 0.38
N LEU A 68 -3.05 -13.90 -0.65
CA LEU A 68 -2.61 -12.86 -1.59
C LEU A 68 -2.55 -11.48 -0.92
N LEU A 69 -3.50 -11.16 -0.03
CA LEU A 69 -3.44 -9.94 0.77
C LEU A 69 -2.23 -9.91 1.72
N LEU A 70 -1.92 -11.05 2.34
CA LEU A 70 -0.71 -11.16 3.17
C LEU A 70 0.56 -10.86 2.36
N LYS A 71 0.70 -11.47 1.18
CA LYS A 71 1.84 -11.21 0.27
C LYS A 71 1.89 -9.75 -0.18
N ALA A 72 0.74 -9.13 -0.44
CA ALA A 72 0.69 -7.71 -0.76
C ALA A 72 1.19 -6.85 0.41
N SER A 73 0.78 -7.16 1.65
CA SER A 73 1.27 -6.47 2.85
C SER A 73 2.79 -6.63 3.03
N GLU A 74 3.33 -7.84 2.83
CA GLU A 74 4.78 -8.09 2.89
C GLU A 74 5.53 -7.23 1.86
N ALA A 75 5.05 -7.18 0.62
CA ALA A 75 5.66 -6.34 -0.42
C ALA A 75 5.60 -4.85 -0.07
N LEU A 76 4.51 -4.37 0.54
CA LEU A 76 4.39 -2.98 1.00
C LEU A 76 5.33 -2.67 2.17
N VAL A 77 5.55 -3.63 3.08
CA VAL A 77 6.56 -3.50 4.14
C VAL A 77 7.96 -3.35 3.56
N GLU A 78 8.32 -4.17 2.56
CA GLU A 78 9.62 -4.05 1.89
C GLU A 78 9.74 -2.74 1.10
N ALA A 79 8.67 -2.32 0.41
CA ALA A 79 8.65 -1.02 -0.26
C ALA A 79 8.88 0.13 0.73
N LYS A 80 8.23 0.09 1.91
CA LYS A 80 8.42 1.09 2.96
C LYS A 80 9.86 1.15 3.48
N LYS A 81 10.56 0.01 3.56
CA LYS A 81 11.97 -0.07 4.00
C LYS A 81 12.97 0.50 2.98
N SER A 82 12.57 0.62 1.71
CA SER A 82 13.42 1.13 0.64
C SER A 82 13.52 2.66 0.57
N PHE A 83 12.84 3.36 1.48
CA PHE A 83 12.96 4.82 1.69
C PHE A 83 14.00 5.15 2.75
#